data_AF-A0A9E5AQR2-F1
#
_entry.id   AF-A0A9E5AQR2-F1
#
_cell.length_a   1.000
_cell.length_b   1.000
_cell.length_c   1.000
_cell.angle_alpha   90.00
_cell.angle_beta   90.00
_cell.angle_gamma   90.00
#
_symmetry.space_group_name_H-M   'P 1'
#
loop_
_entity.id
_entity.type
_entity.pdbx_description
1 polymer ?
#
loop_
_entity_poly.entity_id
_entity_poly.type
_entity_poly.pdbx_seq_one_letter_code
_entity_poly.pdbx_strand_id
1 'polypeptide(L)'
;MSHFMGFLLVLFGFIKLNDVKGFAAGFANYDPIAKNSTSYAKAYPFLEILLGVLFIAQVFVFPATIVTLVIYSVSLYGALKSILNKEELHCVCLGTYFKLPLSKVTIIESSVMIVMCIWMLMMFSSMAMTVTSM
;
A
#
# COMPACT_ATOMS: atom_id res chain seq x y z
N MET A 1 5.79 16.44 -0.90
CA MET A 1 5.17 15.24 -0.28
C MET A 1 4.79 14.19 -1.32
N SER A 2 4.09 14.59 -2.39
CA SER A 2 3.72 13.72 -3.52
C SER A 2 4.90 12.97 -4.16
N HIS A 3 6.03 13.62 -4.45
CA HIS A 3 7.19 12.93 -5.05
C HIS A 3 7.82 11.87 -4.13
N PHE A 4 7.90 12.14 -2.82
CA PHE A 4 8.44 11.19 -1.84
C PHE A 4 7.51 9.98 -1.68
N MET A 5 6.20 10.23 -1.60
CA MET A 5 5.18 9.19 -1.58
C MET A 5 5.23 8.32 -2.85
N GLY A 6 5.34 8.96 -4.02
CA GLY A 6 5.44 8.25 -5.29
C GLY A 6 6.71 7.41 -5.42
N PHE A 7 7.86 7.94 -4.99
CA PHE A 7 9.11 7.18 -4.98
C PHE A 7 9.03 5.95 -4.08
N LEU A 8 8.47 6.08 -2.88
CA LEU A 8 8.27 4.96 -1.97
C LEU A 8 7.33 3.91 -2.57
N LEU A 9 6.18 4.30 -3.13
CA LEU A 9 5.25 3.40 -3.79
C LEU A 9 5.91 2.59 -4.92
N VAL A 10 6.70 3.25 -5.76
CA VAL A 10 7.45 2.59 -6.83
C VAL A 10 8.48 1.63 -6.25
N LEU A 11 9.27 2.08 -5.26
CA LEU A 11 10.31 1.26 -4.64
C LEU A 11 9.73 -0.02 -4.01
N PHE A 12 8.69 0.11 -3.20
CA PHE A 12 8.05 -1.03 -2.54
C PHE A 12 7.32 -1.94 -3.52
N GLY A 13 6.66 -1.38 -4.52
CA GLY A 13 6.05 -2.16 -5.59
C GLY A 13 7.09 -2.97 -6.38
N PHE A 14 8.26 -2.40 -6.67
CA PHE A 14 9.36 -3.13 -7.32
C PHE A 14 9.91 -4.28 -6.47
N ILE A 15 10.07 -4.07 -5.15
CA ILE A 15 10.49 -5.13 -4.24
C ILE A 15 9.47 -6.28 -4.24
N LYS A 16 8.17 -5.96 -4.24
CA LYS A 16 7.08 -6.95 -4.30
C LYS A 16 6.99 -7.64 -5.67
N LEU A 17 7.35 -6.95 -6.76
CA LEU A 17 7.45 -7.55 -8.10
C LEU A 17 8.58 -8.57 -8.24
N ASN A 18 9.66 -8.44 -7.47
CA ASN A 18 10.77 -9.38 -7.55
C ASN A 18 10.36 -10.81 -7.12
N ASP A 19 9.41 -10.94 -6.19
CA ASP A 19 8.82 -12.23 -5.82
C ASP A 19 7.29 -12.13 -5.70
N VAL A 20 6.62 -11.97 -6.85
CA VAL A 20 5.14 -11.86 -6.92
C VAL A 20 4.46 -13.10 -6.32
N LYS A 21 5.03 -14.30 -6.48
CA LYS A 21 4.41 -15.54 -5.99
C LYS A 21 4.52 -15.64 -4.48
N GLY A 22 5.70 -15.37 -3.91
CA GLY A 22 5.93 -15.33 -2.47
C GLY A 22 5.12 -14.21 -1.80
N PHE A 23 5.07 -13.03 -2.43
CA PHE A 23 4.22 -11.92 -1.98
C PHE A 23 2.75 -12.29 -2.00
N ALA A 24 2.21 -12.80 -3.11
CA ALA A 24 0.79 -13.12 -3.22
C ALA A 24 0.34 -14.19 -2.20
N ALA A 25 1.20 -15.19 -1.95
CA ALA A 25 0.94 -16.19 -0.91
C ALA A 25 0.91 -15.55 0.49
N GLY A 26 1.87 -14.68 0.82
CA GLY A 26 1.89 -13.95 2.09
C GLY A 26 0.71 -12.97 2.24
N PHE A 27 0.40 -12.21 1.18
CA PHE A 27 -0.66 -11.20 1.14
C PHE A 27 -2.05 -11.81 1.33
N ALA A 28 -2.30 -12.98 0.73
CA ALA A 28 -3.55 -13.72 0.89
C ALA A 28 -3.80 -14.21 2.33
N ASN A 29 -2.77 -14.29 3.18
CA ASN A 29 -2.94 -14.72 4.57
C ASN A 29 -3.57 -13.63 5.46
N TYR A 30 -3.38 -12.34 5.15
CA TYR A 30 -3.85 -11.25 6.03
C TYR A 30 -4.82 -10.27 5.36
N ASP A 31 -4.74 -10.07 4.04
CA ASP A 31 -5.64 -9.16 3.34
C ASP A 31 -6.92 -9.91 2.91
N PRO A 32 -8.12 -9.49 3.35
CA PRO A 32 -9.37 -10.20 3.07
C PRO A 32 -9.74 -10.22 1.59
N ILE A 33 -9.32 -9.22 0.81
CA ILE A 33 -9.56 -9.14 -0.64
C ILE A 33 -8.58 -10.08 -1.35
N ALA A 34 -7.32 -10.09 -0.92
CA ALA A 34 -6.29 -11.00 -1.45
C ALA A 34 -6.58 -12.47 -1.14
N LYS A 35 -7.18 -12.75 0.03
CA LYS A 35 -7.61 -14.09 0.44
C LYS A 35 -8.62 -14.68 -0.53
N ASN A 36 -9.53 -13.83 -1.05
CA ASN A 36 -10.58 -14.26 -1.97
C ASN A 36 -10.16 -14.21 -3.44
N SER A 37 -9.14 -13.41 -3.79
CA SER A 37 -8.66 -13.27 -5.17
C SER A 37 -7.13 -13.25 -5.24
N THR A 38 -6.54 -14.38 -5.63
CA THR A 38 -5.11 -14.48 -5.96
C THR A 38 -4.72 -13.64 -7.16
N SER A 39 -5.66 -13.36 -8.09
CA SER A 39 -5.43 -12.42 -9.19
C SER A 39 -5.23 -10.99 -8.67
N TYR A 40 -6.03 -10.56 -7.69
CA TYR A 40 -5.84 -9.26 -7.04
C TYR A 40 -4.49 -9.18 -6.33
N ALA A 41 -4.12 -10.23 -5.58
CA ALA A 41 -2.83 -10.29 -4.88
C ALA A 41 -1.61 -10.15 -5.81
N LYS A 42 -1.69 -10.71 -7.03
CA LYS A 42 -0.64 -10.57 -8.05
C LYS A 42 -0.66 -9.22 -8.78
N ALA A 43 -1.83 -8.60 -8.90
CA ALA A 43 -1.99 -7.29 -9.54
C ALA A 43 -1.57 -6.13 -8.63
N TYR A 44 -1.59 -6.33 -7.32
CA TYR A 44 -1.30 -5.31 -6.32
C TYR A 44 0.04 -4.58 -6.49
N PRO A 45 1.19 -5.27 -6.73
CA PRO A 45 2.47 -4.58 -6.93
C PRO A 45 2.46 -3.67 -8.17
N PHE A 46 1.71 -4.05 -9.22
CA PHE A 46 1.55 -3.22 -10.41
C PHE A 46 0.71 -1.98 -10.12
N LEU A 47 -0.34 -2.11 -9.30
CA LEU A 47 -1.16 -0.98 -8.85
C LEU A 47 -0.33 0.01 -8.03
N GLU A 48 0.54 -0.45 -7.13
CA GLU A 48 1.43 0.42 -6.36
C GLU A 48 2.40 1.20 -7.24
N ILE A 49 3.03 0.54 -8.22
CA ILE A 49 3.94 1.22 -9.17
C ILE A 49 3.17 2.23 -10.01
N LEU A 50 1.99 1.87 -10.52
CA LEU A 50 1.16 2.78 -11.31
C LEU A 50 0.77 4.02 -10.50
N LEU A 51 0.29 3.84 -9.27
CA LEU A 51 -0.02 4.94 -8.36
C LEU A 51 1.22 5.78 -8.07
N GLY A 52 2.37 5.14 -7.80
CA GLY A 52 3.62 5.83 -7.53
C GLY A 52 4.10 6.70 -8.70
N VAL A 53 3.97 6.19 -9.94
CA VAL A 53 4.27 6.94 -11.16
C VAL A 53 3.31 8.13 -11.31
N LEU A 54 2.01 7.95 -11.04
CA LEU A 54 1.04 9.06 -11.06
C LEU A 54 1.40 10.16 -10.05
N PHE A 55 1.84 9.79 -8.84
CA PHE A 55 2.32 10.74 -7.83
C PHE A 55 3.61 11.46 -8.22
N ILE A 56 4.56 10.77 -8.86
CA ILE A 56 5.80 11.38 -9.35
C ILE A 56 5.51 12.35 -10.50
N ALA A 57 4.68 11.93 -11.45
CA ALA A 57 4.28 12.72 -12.61
C ALA A 57 3.33 13.89 -12.24
N GLN A 58 2.82 13.92 -11.01
CA GLN A 58 1.82 14.88 -10.52
C GLN A 58 0.54 14.93 -11.37
N VAL A 59 0.17 13.80 -11.97
CA VAL A 59 -1.05 13.68 -12.79
C VAL A 59 -2.11 12.96 -11.97
N PHE A 60 -3.35 13.47 -11.97
CA PHE A 60 -4.48 12.87 -11.24
C PHE A 60 -4.20 12.62 -9.74
N VAL A 61 -3.47 13.53 -9.08
CA VAL A 61 -3.04 13.37 -7.67
C VAL A 61 -4.22 13.24 -6.70
N PHE A 62 -5.30 13.99 -6.91
CA PHE A 62 -6.48 13.93 -6.05
C PHE A 62 -7.16 12.55 -6.04
N PRO A 63 -7.61 11.99 -7.18
CA PRO A 63 -8.19 10.65 -7.20
C PRO A 63 -7.17 9.56 -6.81
N ALA A 64 -5.90 9.71 -7.19
CA ALA A 64 -4.85 8.78 -6.77
C ALA A 64 -4.72 8.72 -5.23
N THR A 65 -4.78 9.87 -4.55
CA THR A 65 -4.73 9.95 -3.08
C THR A 65 -5.88 9.19 -2.43
N ILE A 66 -7.11 9.35 -2.93
CA ILE A 66 -8.28 8.64 -2.40
C ILE A 66 -8.13 7.12 -2.59
N VAL A 67 -7.73 6.69 -3.79
CA VAL A 67 -7.53 5.27 -4.09
C VAL A 67 -6.44 4.68 -3.20
N THR A 68 -5.28 5.35 -3.08
CA THR A 68 -4.20 4.89 -2.20
C THR A 68 -4.65 4.79 -0.74
N LEU A 69 -5.39 5.78 -0.24
CA LEU A 69 -5.92 5.75 1.12
C LEU A 69 -6.82 4.54 1.37
N VAL A 70 -7.75 4.25 0.46
CA VAL A 70 -8.67 3.10 0.58
C VAL A 70 -7.91 1.79 0.53
N ILE A 71 -7.01 1.62 -0.44
CA ILE A 71 -6.24 0.38 -0.59
C ILE A 71 -5.38 0.13 0.65
N TYR A 72 -4.61 1.12 1.08
CA TYR A 72 -3.70 0.97 2.21
C TYR A 72 -4.44 0.84 3.55
N SER A 73 -5.59 1.48 3.74
CA SER A 73 -6.39 1.31 4.96
C SER A 73 -6.96 -0.10 5.10
N VAL A 74 -7.42 -0.70 4.00
CA VAL A 74 -7.90 -2.09 3.98
C VAL A 74 -6.75 -3.06 4.29
N SER A 75 -5.60 -2.89 3.63
CA SER A 75 -4.44 -3.75 3.85
C SER A 75 -3.84 -3.59 5.26
N LEU A 76 -3.85 -2.38 5.83
CA LEU A 76 -3.45 -2.15 7.23
C LEU A 76 -4.40 -2.84 8.21
N TYR A 77 -5.71 -2.73 7.99
CA TYR A 77 -6.70 -3.39 8.83
C TYR A 77 -6.55 -4.92 8.80
N GLY A 78 -6.33 -5.50 7.61
CA GLY A 78 -6.04 -6.93 7.45
C GLY A 78 -4.78 -7.37 8.19
N ALA A 79 -3.69 -6.61 8.05
CA ALA A 79 -2.43 -6.89 8.74
C ALA A 79 -2.55 -6.81 10.27
N LEU A 80 -3.25 -5.79 10.80
CA LEU A 80 -3.49 -5.64 12.24
C LEU A 80 -4.35 -6.80 12.78
N LYS A 81 -5.40 -7.18 12.06
CA LYS A 81 -6.29 -8.30 12.44
C LYS A 81 -5.55 -9.64 12.46
N SER A 82 -4.66 -9.89 11.49
CA SER A 82 -3.84 -11.11 11.43
C SER A 82 -2.89 -11.21 12.63
N ILE A 83 -2.27 -10.09 13.05
CA ILE A 83 -1.42 -10.05 14.26
C ILE A 83 -2.25 -10.32 15.54
N LEU A 84 -3.42 -9.70 15.65
CA LEU A 84 -4.31 -9.87 16.83
C LEU A 84 -4.85 -11.29 16.95
N ASN A 85 -5.12 -11.96 15.83
CA ASN A 85 -5.63 -13.32 15.81
C ASN A 85 -4.57 -14.39 16.10
N LYS A 86 -3.29 -14.01 16.32
CA LYS A 86 -2.18 -14.95 16.54
C LYS A 86 -2.19 -16.11 15.53
N GLU A 87 -2.59 -15.85 14.28
CA GLU A 87 -2.45 -16.87 13.25
C GLU A 87 -0.95 -17.14 13.13
N GLU A 88 -0.54 -18.36 13.50
CA GLU A 88 0.83 -18.80 13.36
C GLU A 88 1.17 -18.70 11.87
N LEU A 89 1.93 -17.67 11.53
CA LEU A 89 2.42 -17.43 10.19
C LEU A 89 3.33 -18.60 9.84
N HIS A 90 2.73 -19.64 9.25
CA HIS A 90 3.43 -20.78 8.70
C HIS A 90 4.51 -20.22 7.77
N CYS A 91 5.78 -20.44 8.12
CA CYS A 91 6.95 -19.96 7.41
C CYS A 91 6.79 -20.16 5.90
N VAL A 92 6.41 -19.09 5.18
CA VAL A 92 6.58 -19.03 3.74
C VAL A 92 8.04 -18.68 3.53
N CYS A 93 8.82 -19.68 3.11
CA CYS A 93 10.18 -19.50 2.64
C CYS A 93 10.17 -18.59 1.41
N LEU A 94 10.18 -17.28 1.62
CA LEU A 94 10.72 -16.32 0.66
C LEU A 94 12.21 -16.61 0.56
N GLY A 95 12.66 -16.92 -0.66
CA GLY A 95 14.00 -17.42 -0.98
C GLY A 95 15.12 -16.92 -0.06
N THR A 96 15.68 -17.86 0.70
CA THR A 96 17.08 -18.06 1.10
C THR A 96 18.01 -16.91 1.52
N TYR A 97 17.65 -15.63 1.62
CA TYR A 97 18.63 -14.61 2.05
C TYR A 97 18.14 -13.45 2.93
N PHE A 98 16.82 -13.22 3.09
CA PHE A 98 16.35 -12.11 3.91
C PHE A 98 15.17 -12.48 4.82
N LYS A 99 15.47 -12.77 6.09
CA LYS A 99 14.49 -12.81 7.19
C LYS A 99 14.09 -11.38 7.60
N LEU A 100 13.39 -10.64 6.74
CA LEU A 100 12.63 -9.49 7.21
C LEU A 100 11.15 -9.88 7.22
N PRO A 101 10.45 -9.83 8.36
CA PRO A 101 9.00 -9.98 8.38
C PRO A 101 8.42 -8.80 7.59
N LEU A 102 8.13 -9.02 6.31
CA LEU A 102 7.53 -8.06 5.39
C LEU A 102 6.32 -7.38 6.06
N SER A 103 5.59 -8.12 6.90
CA SER A 103 4.45 -7.63 7.68
C SER A 103 4.80 -6.43 8.61
N LYS A 104 5.93 -6.43 9.33
CA LYS A 104 6.30 -5.30 10.21
C LYS A 104 6.69 -4.05 9.43
N VAL A 105 7.43 -4.23 8.33
CA VAL A 105 7.84 -3.12 7.45
C VAL A 105 6.64 -2.57 6.68
N THR A 106 5.75 -3.45 6.19
CA THR A 106 4.54 -3.07 5.46
C THR A 106 3.54 -2.34 6.35
N ILE A 107 3.45 -2.67 7.64
CA ILE A 107 2.61 -1.92 8.60
C ILE A 107 3.15 -0.51 8.81
N ILE A 108 4.45 -0.35 9.02
CA ILE A 108 5.08 0.97 9.18
C ILE A 108 4.90 1.78 7.88
N GLU A 109 5.21 1.18 6.73
CA GLU A 109 4.99 1.78 5.41
C GLU A 109 3.53 2.23 5.25
N SER A 110 2.56 1.36 5.52
CA SER A 110 1.14 1.64 5.35
C SER A 110 0.66 2.75 6.28
N SER A 111 1.14 2.77 7.53
CA SER A 111 0.82 3.83 8.48
C SER A 111 1.37 5.19 8.05
N VAL A 112 2.61 5.25 7.54
CA VAL A 112 3.20 6.47 7.01
C VAL A 112 2.45 6.95 5.78
N MET A 113 2.11 6.03 4.86
CA MET A 113 1.34 6.35 3.64
C MET A 113 -0.03 6.92 3.97
N ILE A 114 -0.75 6.34 4.94
CA ILE A 114 -2.06 6.84 5.38
C ILE A 114 -1.95 8.23 6.00
N VAL A 115 -0.97 8.45 6.89
CA VAL A 115 -0.74 9.77 7.51
C VAL A 115 -0.45 10.82 6.43
N MET A 116 0.40 10.49 5.45
CA MET A 116 0.70 11.39 4.33
C MET A 116 -0.52 11.66 3.45
N CYS A 117 -1.35 10.64 3.16
CA CYS A 117 -2.60 10.80 2.41
C CYS A 117 -3.58 11.70 3.15
N ILE A 118 -3.77 11.50 4.47
CA ILE A 118 -4.66 12.34 5.30
C ILE A 118 -4.17 13.80 5.29
N TRP A 119 -2.86 14.01 5.39
CA TRP A 119 -2.28 15.36 5.30
C TRP A 119 -2.55 16.00 3.93
N MET A 120 -2.34 15.26 2.84
CA MET A 120 -2.65 15.75 1.49
C MET A 120 -4.16 16.04 1.31
N LEU A 121 -5.03 15.23 1.91
CA LEU A 121 -6.49 15.40 1.83
C LEU A 121 -6.96 16.61 2.65
N MET A 122 -6.39 16.85 3.83
CA MET A 122 -6.62 18.07 4.62
C MET A 122 -6.13 19.32 3.90
N MET A 123 -4.96 19.25 3.26
CA MET A 123 -4.44 20.34 2.43
C MET A 123 -5.33 20.60 1.21
N PHE A 124 -5.82 19.54 0.56
CA PHE A 124 -6.75 19.66 -0.57
C PHE A 124 -8.11 20.22 -0.14
N SER A 125 -8.63 19.86 1.03
CA SER A 125 -9.85 20.44 1.61
C SER A 125 -9.71 21.95 1.84
N SER A 126 -8.53 22.42 2.27
CA SER A 126 -8.24 23.86 2.36
C SER A 126 -8.21 24.55 0.99
N MET A 127 -7.76 23.87 -0.07
CA MET A 127 -7.78 24.41 -1.45
C MET A 127 -9.15 24.29 -2.12
N ALA A 128 -9.97 23.31 -1.73
CA ALA A 128 -11.36 23.21 -2.19
C ALA A 128 -12.19 24.37 -1.64
N MET A 129 -11.96 24.81 -0.40
CA MET A 129 -12.61 26.00 0.16
C MET A 129 -12.23 27.32 -0.53
N THR A 130 -11.05 27.43 -1.16
CA THR A 130 -10.67 28.63 -1.92
C THR A 130 -11.24 28.65 -3.34
N VAL A 131 -11.55 27.49 -3.94
CA VAL A 131 -12.16 27.39 -5.27
C VAL A 131 -13.68 27.62 -5.24
N THR A 132 -14.38 27.30 -4.14
CA THR A 132 -15.81 27.66 -3.98
C THR A 132 -16.05 29.13 -3.63
N SER A 133 -15.00 29.90 -3.33
CA SER A 133 -15.09 31.34 -3.02
C SER A 133 -14.68 32.26 -4.18
N MET A 134 -14.49 31.74 -5.40
CA MET A 134 -14.28 32.51 -6.63
C MET A 134 -15.43 32.32 -7.61
#